data_AF-A0A7C5M2W5-F1
#
_entry.id   AF-A0A7C5M2W5-F1
#
_cell.length_a   1.000
_cell.length_b   1.000
_cell.length_c   1.000
_cell.angle_alpha   90.00
_cell.angle_beta   90.00
_cell.angle_gamma   90.00
#
_symmetry.space_group_name_H-M   'P 1'
#
loop_
_entity.id
_entity.type
_entity.pdbx_description
1 polymer ?
#
loop_
_entity_poly.entity_id
_entity_poly.type
_entity_poly.pdbx_seq_one_letter_code
_entity_poly.pdbx_strand_id
1 'polypeptide(L)'
;MTEQSSPTTPATSDKEEQRPSLLHKVLQVLGIKKKKRQKPKSKAREWADAILFAVVAATIIRWLFLEAYTIPTPSMERSLLVGDFLFVSKLHYGARTPATPLQIPLTHQKIWGTDIPSYLDWIQLPQYRLPGISEVKRNDVVVFNWPVDFSYPVDLKTNYIKRCVGLPGDTLQVKDMVVYINGEAQPQPAGAQFRYYARTNQIINKRIWEKYHINEHHKV
;
A
#
# COMPACT_ATOMS: atom_id res chain seq x y z
N MET A 1 -79.72 -22.90 61.72
CA MET A 1 -80.46 -21.80 62.35
C MET A 1 -79.64 -20.55 62.11
N THR A 2 -80.03 -19.54 61.34
CA THR A 2 -81.34 -19.14 60.81
C THR A 2 -81.09 -18.04 59.76
N GLU A 3 -81.87 -18.01 58.68
CA GLU A 3 -82.36 -16.84 57.90
C GLU A 3 -81.36 -15.88 57.19
N GLN A 4 -81.40 -15.85 55.85
CA GLN A 4 -82.26 -15.01 54.98
C GLN A 4 -81.85 -13.54 54.93
N SER A 5 -81.49 -13.05 53.75
CA SER A 5 -82.38 -12.24 52.90
C SER A 5 -81.57 -11.43 51.86
N SER A 6 -81.90 -11.66 50.60
CA SER A 6 -81.66 -10.73 49.49
C SER A 6 -82.62 -9.53 49.60
N PRO A 7 -82.33 -8.38 48.96
CA PRO A 7 -82.91 -8.14 47.63
C PRO A 7 -82.07 -7.26 46.65
N THR A 8 -82.16 -7.64 45.38
CA THR A 8 -82.53 -6.83 44.19
C THR A 8 -81.70 -5.62 43.73
N THR A 9 -81.30 -5.74 42.44
CA THR A 9 -80.72 -4.82 41.44
C THR A 9 -81.53 -3.50 41.25
N PRO A 10 -80.98 -2.44 40.58
CA PRO A 10 -80.92 -2.44 39.11
C PRO A 10 -79.66 -1.79 38.50
N ALA A 11 -79.51 -2.07 37.21
CA ALA A 11 -78.43 -1.68 36.32
C ALA A 11 -78.26 -0.17 36.13
N THR A 12 -77.05 0.25 35.80
CA THR A 12 -76.82 1.45 34.99
C THR A 12 -75.65 1.19 34.05
N SER A 13 -75.96 1.26 32.76
CA SER A 13 -75.05 1.16 31.64
C SER A 13 -74.31 2.48 31.47
N ASP A 14 -73.01 2.51 31.76
CA ASP A 14 -72.16 3.61 31.31
C ASP A 14 -71.20 3.08 30.25
N LYS A 15 -71.48 3.47 29.01
CA LYS A 15 -70.57 3.37 27.88
C LYS A 15 -69.37 4.24 28.19
N GLU A 16 -68.25 3.64 28.58
CA GLU A 16 -66.95 4.32 28.60
C GLU A 16 -66.54 4.64 27.16
N GLU A 17 -66.96 5.82 26.73
CA GLU A 17 -66.59 6.43 25.47
C GLU A 17 -65.11 6.83 25.52
N GLN A 18 -64.32 6.13 24.69
CA GLN A 18 -62.90 6.35 24.46
C GLN A 18 -62.61 7.82 24.09
N ARG A 19 -62.19 8.65 25.07
CA ARG A 19 -61.52 9.92 24.78
C ARG A 19 -60.06 9.67 24.43
N PRO A 20 -59.56 10.05 23.23
CA PRO A 20 -58.13 10.05 22.98
C PRO A 20 -57.48 11.11 23.88
N SER A 21 -56.50 10.68 24.69
CA SER A 21 -55.84 11.55 25.68
C SER A 21 -55.23 12.78 25.01
N LEU A 22 -55.50 13.97 25.55
CA LEU A 22 -54.99 15.25 25.05
C LEU A 22 -53.45 15.26 24.92
N LEU A 23 -52.79 14.44 25.73
CA LEU A 23 -51.35 14.20 25.68
C LEU A 23 -50.86 13.72 24.31
N HIS A 24 -51.62 12.86 23.61
CA HIS A 24 -51.23 12.40 22.28
C HIS A 24 -51.28 13.51 21.22
N LYS A 25 -52.28 14.40 21.31
CA LYS A 25 -52.38 15.57 20.43
C LYS A 25 -51.27 16.58 20.71
N VAL A 26 -50.94 16.84 21.98
CA VAL A 26 -49.84 17.75 22.36
C VAL A 26 -48.48 17.23 21.92
N LEU A 27 -48.21 15.92 22.07
CA LEU A 27 -46.97 15.29 21.60
C LEU A 27 -46.80 15.35 20.07
N GLN A 28 -47.89 15.36 19.31
CA GLN A 28 -47.87 15.44 17.85
C GLN A 28 -47.64 16.88 17.36
N VAL A 29 -48.23 17.87 18.04
CA VAL A 29 -48.03 19.32 17.78
C VAL A 29 -46.61 19.77 18.13
N LEU A 30 -45.99 19.19 19.18
CA LEU A 30 -44.61 19.50 19.57
C LEU A 30 -43.53 18.93 18.63
N GLY A 31 -43.90 18.25 17.54
CA GLY A 31 -42.94 17.82 16.51
C GLY A 31 -41.84 16.86 17.01
N ILE A 32 -42.03 16.24 18.18
CA ILE A 32 -41.06 15.31 18.77
C ILE A 32 -41.15 13.99 17.99
N LYS A 33 -40.47 13.93 16.84
CA LYS A 33 -40.19 12.66 16.16
C LYS A 33 -39.44 11.78 17.14
N LYS A 34 -40.09 10.72 17.66
CA LYS A 34 -39.41 9.67 18.42
C LYS A 34 -38.22 9.20 17.59
N LYS A 35 -37.00 9.53 18.02
CA LYS A 35 -35.75 9.02 17.44
C LYS A 35 -35.90 7.50 17.41
N LYS A 36 -36.00 6.91 16.20
CA LYS A 36 -36.01 5.45 16.05
C LYS A 36 -34.75 4.94 16.76
N ARG A 37 -34.93 4.17 17.83
CA ARG A 37 -33.83 3.47 18.53
C ARG A 37 -33.11 2.65 17.46
N GLN A 38 -31.91 3.10 17.06
CA GLN A 38 -31.08 2.31 16.18
C GLN A 38 -30.78 1.01 16.94
N LYS A 39 -31.15 -0.13 16.36
CA LYS A 39 -30.80 -1.42 16.93
C LYS A 39 -29.28 -1.46 17.12
N PRO A 40 -28.76 -1.90 18.27
CA PRO A 40 -27.32 -2.00 18.45
C PRO A 40 -26.77 -2.85 17.30
N LYS A 41 -25.70 -2.38 16.65
CA LYS A 41 -25.05 -3.14 15.60
C LYS A 41 -24.63 -4.49 16.20
N SER A 42 -24.72 -5.57 15.42
CA SER A 42 -24.19 -6.86 15.87
C SER A 42 -22.70 -6.68 16.17
N LYS A 43 -22.19 -7.31 17.24
CA LYS A 43 -20.76 -7.32 17.58
C LYS A 43 -19.89 -7.72 16.37
N ALA A 44 -20.39 -8.64 15.53
CA ALA A 44 -19.73 -9.03 14.29
C ALA A 44 -19.64 -7.90 13.26
N ARG A 45 -20.67 -7.04 13.18
CA ARG A 45 -20.69 -5.87 12.29
C ARG A 45 -19.76 -4.76 12.78
N GLU A 46 -19.65 -4.58 14.09
CA GLU A 46 -18.69 -3.64 14.68
C GLU A 46 -17.24 -4.07 14.41
N TRP A 47 -16.94 -5.36 14.55
CA TRP A 47 -15.65 -5.93 14.15
C TRP A 47 -15.38 -5.79 12.65
N ALA A 48 -16.37 -6.07 11.80
CA ALA A 48 -16.24 -5.90 10.36
C ALA A 48 -16.00 -4.43 9.97
N ASP A 49 -16.74 -3.48 10.56
CA ASP A 49 -16.55 -2.05 10.34
C ASP A 49 -15.14 -1.61 10.76
N ALA A 50 -14.62 -2.12 11.88
CA ALA A 50 -13.26 -1.83 12.35
C ALA A 50 -12.17 -2.37 11.43
N ILE A 51 -12.30 -3.62 10.97
CA ILE A 51 -11.37 -4.24 10.01
C ILE A 51 -11.40 -3.47 8.69
N LEU A 52 -12.58 -3.13 8.18
CA LEU A 52 -12.73 -2.36 6.95
C LEU A 52 -12.03 -1.01 7.07
N PHE A 53 -12.25 -0.30 8.18
CA PHE A 53 -11.58 0.98 8.44
C PHE A 53 -10.04 0.81 8.49
N ALA A 54 -9.55 -0.22 9.17
CA ALA A 54 -8.11 -0.49 9.25
C ALA A 54 -7.49 -0.78 7.88
N VAL A 55 -8.17 -1.57 7.03
CA VAL A 55 -7.69 -1.87 5.66
C VAL A 55 -7.67 -0.62 4.79
N VAL A 56 -8.71 0.22 4.85
CA VAL A 56 -8.77 1.49 4.10
C VAL A 56 -7.65 2.43 4.56
N ALA A 57 -7.49 2.61 5.87
CA ALA A 57 -6.43 3.45 6.43
C ALA A 57 -5.03 2.93 6.04
N ALA A 58 -4.79 1.62 6.17
CA ALA A 58 -3.53 1.00 5.77
C ALA A 58 -3.23 1.17 4.27
N THR A 59 -4.25 1.09 3.42
CA THR A 59 -4.12 1.29 1.97
C THR A 59 -3.74 2.73 1.64
N ILE A 60 -4.37 3.71 2.29
CA ILE A 60 -4.04 5.14 2.12
C ILE A 60 -2.61 5.42 2.60
N ILE A 61 -2.23 4.90 3.77
CA ILE A 61 -0.89 5.08 4.34
C ILE A 61 0.19 4.47 3.41
N ARG A 62 -0.05 3.25 2.92
CA ARG A 62 0.84 2.56 1.97
C ARG A 62 0.95 3.30 0.64
N TRP A 63 -0.13 3.92 0.17
CA TRP A 63 -0.09 4.69 -1.07
C TRP A 63 0.72 5.99 -0.90
N LEU A 64 0.49 6.76 0.17
CA LEU A 64 1.08 8.09 0.31
C LEU A 64 2.48 8.09 0.92
N PHE A 65 2.69 7.41 2.05
CA PHE A 65 3.85 7.68 2.90
C PHE A 65 5.04 6.77 2.60
N LEU A 66 4.84 5.47 2.77
CA LEU A 66 5.93 4.51 2.91
C LEU A 66 5.58 3.21 2.21
N GLU A 67 6.47 2.75 1.34
CA GLU A 67 6.49 1.37 0.88
C GLU A 67 7.69 0.64 1.48
N ALA A 68 7.41 -0.53 2.05
CA ALA A 68 8.42 -1.48 2.47
C ALA A 68 8.78 -2.35 1.27
N TYR A 69 10.06 -2.34 0.89
CA TYR A 69 10.62 -3.16 -0.16
C TYR A 69 11.60 -4.16 0.42
N THR A 70 11.59 -5.37 -0.12
CA THR A 70 12.67 -6.34 0.08
C THR A 70 13.57 -6.34 -1.14
N ILE A 71 14.87 -6.55 -0.95
CA ILE A 71 15.83 -6.62 -2.06
C ILE A 71 15.98 -8.08 -2.51
N PRO A 72 15.46 -8.47 -3.70
CA PRO A 72 15.56 -9.86 -4.16
C PRO A 72 16.84 -10.14 -4.96
N THR A 73 17.57 -9.11 -5.40
CA THR A 73 18.70 -9.27 -6.32
C THR A 73 20.00 -8.69 -5.76
N PRO A 74 21.16 -9.30 -6.06
CA PRO A 74 22.47 -8.85 -5.59
C PRO A 74 23.02 -7.64 -6.38
N SER A 75 22.22 -6.95 -7.19
CA SER A 75 22.75 -5.88 -8.04
C SER A 75 23.27 -4.67 -7.26
N MET A 76 22.82 -4.48 -6.03
CA MET A 76 23.29 -3.42 -5.12
C MET A 76 24.17 -4.00 -4.00
N GLU A 77 24.61 -5.26 -4.13
CA GLU A 77 25.44 -5.97 -3.16
C GLU A 77 26.73 -5.19 -2.87
N ARG A 78 27.17 -5.21 -1.60
CA ARG A 78 28.18 -4.34 -0.96
C ARG A 78 27.72 -2.92 -0.57
N SER A 79 26.60 -2.43 -1.07
CA SER A 79 25.89 -1.28 -0.47
C SER A 79 24.66 -1.73 0.30
N LEU A 80 23.86 -2.61 -0.29
CA LEU A 80 22.61 -3.14 0.26
C LEU A 80 22.57 -4.66 0.00
N LEU A 81 22.33 -5.45 1.03
CA LEU A 81 22.39 -6.90 0.92
C LEU A 81 21.05 -7.49 0.44
N VAL A 82 21.13 -8.67 -0.17
CA VAL A 82 19.94 -9.42 -0.55
C VAL A 82 19.19 -9.83 0.71
N GLY A 83 17.89 -9.56 0.75
CA GLY A 83 17.03 -9.82 1.91
C GLY A 83 16.84 -8.63 2.86
N ASP A 84 17.58 -7.52 2.69
CA ASP A 84 17.36 -6.32 3.49
C ASP A 84 15.98 -5.69 3.21
N PHE A 85 15.37 -5.14 4.26
CA PHE A 85 14.12 -4.38 4.20
C PHE A 85 14.41 -2.89 4.13
N LEU A 86 13.83 -2.22 3.14
CA LEU A 86 13.97 -0.78 2.93
C LEU A 86 12.63 -0.08 3.10
N PHE A 87 12.64 1.06 3.79
CA PHE A 87 11.53 2.00 3.79
C PHE A 87 11.80 3.09 2.77
N VAL A 88 10.95 3.17 1.76
CA VAL A 88 11.06 4.18 0.70
C VAL A 88 10.05 5.28 0.95
N SER A 89 10.55 6.52 1.09
CA SER A 89 9.70 7.69 1.22
C SER A 89 9.27 8.20 -0.15
N LYS A 90 7.98 8.06 -0.47
CA LYS A 90 7.41 8.53 -1.73
C LYS A 90 7.10 10.02 -1.74
N LEU A 91 6.74 10.58 -0.58
CA LEU A 91 6.35 12.00 -0.45
C LEU A 91 7.50 12.95 -0.77
N HIS A 92 8.72 12.63 -0.34
CA HIS A 92 9.87 13.52 -0.52
C HIS A 92 10.14 13.82 -2.00
N TYR A 93 9.97 12.86 -2.90
CA TYR A 93 10.27 12.99 -4.33
C TYR A 93 9.01 13.13 -5.22
N GLY A 94 7.87 13.45 -4.62
CA GLY A 94 6.59 13.61 -5.31
C GLY A 94 5.89 12.27 -5.53
N ALA A 95 4.96 11.96 -4.63
CA ALA A 95 4.13 10.76 -4.72
C ALA A 95 3.23 10.81 -5.95
N ARG A 96 3.00 9.65 -6.57
CA ARG A 96 2.10 9.50 -7.73
C ARG A 96 0.73 9.06 -7.25
N THR A 97 -0.33 9.54 -7.92
CA THR A 97 -1.67 8.97 -7.75
C THR A 97 -1.71 7.56 -8.36
N PRO A 98 -2.55 6.62 -7.89
CA PRO A 98 -2.68 5.31 -8.49
C PRO A 98 -3.37 5.50 -9.83
N ALA A 99 -2.91 4.77 -10.82
CA ALA A 99 -3.63 4.65 -12.07
C ALA A 99 -4.79 3.66 -11.90
N THR A 100 -4.64 2.66 -11.02
CA THR A 100 -5.59 1.57 -10.85
C THR A 100 -6.30 1.66 -9.50
N PRO A 101 -7.47 2.33 -9.41
CA PRO A 101 -8.18 2.53 -8.14
C PRO A 101 -8.76 1.23 -7.56
N LEU A 102 -9.01 0.24 -8.42
CA LEU A 102 -9.64 -1.02 -8.05
C LEU A 102 -8.59 -2.14 -8.06
N GLN A 103 -7.78 -2.15 -7.01
CA GLN A 103 -6.79 -3.18 -6.72
C GLN A 103 -7.09 -3.83 -5.37
N ILE A 104 -6.81 -5.12 -5.26
CA ILE A 104 -6.86 -5.83 -3.98
C ILE A 104 -5.78 -5.26 -3.05
N PRO A 105 -6.15 -4.79 -1.84
CA PRO A 105 -5.19 -4.21 -0.92
C PRO A 105 -4.09 -5.22 -0.59
N LEU A 106 -2.89 -4.69 -0.40
CA LEU A 106 -1.66 -5.43 -0.03
C LEU A 106 -0.99 -6.26 -1.14
N THR A 107 -1.66 -6.49 -2.26
CA THR A 107 -1.10 -7.19 -3.42
C THR A 107 -0.34 -6.24 -4.37
N HIS A 108 0.37 -6.77 -5.36
CA HIS A 108 1.12 -5.97 -6.35
C HIS A 108 0.66 -6.29 -7.77
N GLN A 109 1.17 -7.34 -8.40
CA GLN A 109 0.70 -7.75 -9.75
C GLN A 109 -0.35 -8.84 -9.67
N LYS A 110 -0.06 -9.90 -8.91
CA LYS A 110 -0.89 -11.10 -8.79
C LYS A 110 -1.33 -11.30 -7.34
N ILE A 111 -2.46 -11.98 -7.17
CA ILE A 111 -2.91 -12.41 -5.86
C ILE A 111 -1.97 -13.52 -5.36
N TRP A 112 -1.57 -13.45 -4.08
CA TRP A 112 -0.68 -14.43 -3.48
C TRP A 112 -1.20 -15.86 -3.67
N GLY A 113 -0.36 -16.73 -4.22
CA GLY A 113 -0.69 -18.14 -4.47
C GLY A 113 -1.51 -18.42 -5.74
N THR A 114 -1.75 -17.43 -6.60
CA THR A 114 -2.48 -17.63 -7.87
C THR A 114 -1.86 -16.84 -9.03
N ASP A 115 -2.21 -17.19 -10.27
CA ASP A 115 -1.85 -16.43 -11.48
C ASP A 115 -2.86 -15.34 -11.85
N ILE A 116 -3.83 -15.06 -10.97
CA ILE A 116 -4.90 -14.11 -11.23
C ILE A 116 -4.36 -12.68 -11.02
N PRO A 117 -4.62 -11.75 -11.95
CA PRO A 117 -4.25 -10.35 -11.77
C PRO A 117 -4.96 -9.79 -10.54
N SER A 118 -4.21 -9.02 -9.76
CA SER A 118 -4.71 -8.44 -8.50
C SER A 118 -5.56 -7.18 -8.66
N TYR A 119 -5.77 -6.76 -9.91
CA TYR A 119 -6.39 -5.51 -10.27
C TYR A 119 -7.39 -5.69 -11.39
N LEU A 120 -8.33 -4.75 -11.48
CA LEU A 120 -9.34 -4.71 -12.53
C LEU A 120 -8.97 -3.64 -13.57
N ASP A 121 -8.77 -4.09 -14.81
CA ASP A 121 -8.34 -3.24 -15.93
C ASP A 121 -9.42 -2.30 -16.49
N TRP A 122 -10.68 -2.47 -16.08
CA TRP A 122 -11.79 -1.67 -16.61
C TRP A 122 -11.55 -0.16 -16.40
N ILE A 123 -11.10 0.26 -15.23
CA ILE A 123 -11.02 1.67 -14.88
C ILE A 123 -9.56 2.03 -14.63
N GLN A 124 -8.97 2.80 -15.56
CA GLN A 124 -7.65 3.40 -15.40
C GLN A 124 -7.80 4.92 -15.33
N LEU A 125 -7.29 5.51 -14.25
CA LEU A 125 -7.31 6.96 -14.02
C LEU A 125 -6.03 7.60 -14.55
N PRO A 126 -6.08 8.86 -15.03
CA PRO A 126 -4.88 9.60 -15.37
C PRO A 126 -4.00 9.78 -14.13
N GLN A 127 -2.72 9.44 -14.28
CA GLN A 127 -1.76 9.50 -13.19
C GLN A 127 -1.12 10.89 -13.08
N TYR A 128 -1.24 11.51 -11.91
CA TYR A 128 -0.60 12.79 -11.61
C TYR A 128 0.54 12.60 -10.61
N ARG A 129 1.55 13.46 -10.71
CA ARG A 129 2.64 13.54 -9.73
C ARG A 129 2.40 14.72 -8.82
N LEU A 130 2.31 14.45 -7.52
CA LEU A 130 2.23 15.49 -6.50
C LEU A 130 3.57 16.23 -6.39
N PRO A 131 3.57 17.51 -5.98
CA PRO A 131 4.82 18.25 -5.76
C PRO A 131 5.67 17.52 -4.72
N GLY A 132 6.95 17.30 -5.06
CA GLY A 132 7.93 16.77 -4.13
C GLY A 132 8.46 17.86 -3.19
N ILE A 133 8.96 17.45 -2.04
CA ILE A 133 9.60 18.35 -1.05
C ILE A 133 11.09 18.52 -1.40
N SER A 134 11.71 17.51 -2.00
CA SER A 134 13.12 17.47 -2.37
C SER A 134 13.28 16.91 -3.78
N GLU A 135 14.41 17.27 -4.39
CA GLU A 135 14.86 16.71 -5.66
C GLU A 135 15.87 15.59 -5.45
N VAL A 136 15.99 14.71 -6.45
CA VAL A 136 16.97 13.61 -6.46
C VAL A 136 18.37 14.18 -6.61
N LYS A 137 19.28 13.75 -5.74
CA LYS A 137 20.68 14.16 -5.77
C LYS A 137 21.54 13.03 -6.33
N ARG A 138 22.73 13.41 -6.80
CA ARG A 138 23.75 12.42 -7.19
C ARG A 138 24.06 11.53 -5.99
N ASN A 139 24.32 10.26 -6.28
CA ASN A 139 24.57 9.19 -5.34
C ASN A 139 23.38 8.77 -4.46
N ASP A 140 22.20 9.36 -4.61
CA ASP A 140 21.00 8.86 -3.92
C ASP A 140 20.64 7.46 -4.39
N VAL A 141 20.16 6.62 -3.48
CA VAL A 141 19.54 5.34 -3.83
C VAL A 141 18.09 5.60 -4.14
N VAL A 142 17.70 5.33 -5.39
CA VAL A 142 16.36 5.60 -5.90
C VAL A 142 15.65 4.31 -6.26
N VAL A 143 14.34 4.31 -6.01
CA VAL A 143 13.43 3.25 -6.43
C VAL A 143 12.56 3.78 -7.55
N PHE A 144 12.51 3.07 -8.67
CA PHE A 144 11.74 3.47 -9.84
C PHE A 144 11.12 2.25 -10.54
N ASN A 145 10.06 2.50 -11.30
CA ASN A 145 9.40 1.48 -12.09
C ASN A 145 10.25 1.14 -13.32
N TRP A 146 10.44 -0.14 -13.57
CA TRP A 146 11.18 -0.63 -14.73
C TRP A 146 10.54 -0.12 -16.03
N PRO A 147 11.30 0.60 -16.89
CA PRO A 147 10.69 1.38 -17.97
C PRO A 147 10.21 0.53 -19.14
N VAL A 148 10.87 -0.60 -19.43
CA VAL A 148 10.56 -1.44 -20.61
C VAL A 148 9.48 -2.50 -20.36
N ASP A 149 8.89 -2.51 -19.18
CA ASP A 149 7.72 -3.34 -18.88
C ASP A 149 6.45 -2.55 -19.26
N PHE A 150 5.73 -3.06 -20.25
CA PHE A 150 4.46 -2.50 -20.74
C PHE A 150 3.27 -3.42 -20.44
N SER A 151 3.49 -4.54 -19.76
CA SER A 151 2.44 -5.51 -19.44
C SER A 151 1.55 -5.05 -18.29
N TYR A 152 2.04 -4.10 -17.48
CA TYR A 152 1.36 -3.61 -16.28
C TYR A 152 1.19 -2.09 -16.30
N PRO A 153 0.12 -1.57 -15.66
CA PRO A 153 -0.02 -0.13 -15.41
C PRO A 153 1.13 0.38 -14.55
N VAL A 154 1.41 1.69 -14.63
CA VAL A 154 2.64 2.30 -14.10
C VAL A 154 2.87 2.04 -12.61
N ASP A 155 1.79 2.01 -11.83
CA ASP A 155 1.78 1.74 -10.38
C ASP A 155 2.06 0.27 -10.02
N LEU A 156 1.81 -0.66 -10.93
CA LEU A 156 2.00 -2.11 -10.75
C LEU A 156 3.21 -2.67 -11.49
N LYS A 157 4.00 -1.80 -12.13
CA LYS A 157 5.27 -2.20 -12.73
C LYS A 157 6.27 -2.65 -11.68
N THR A 158 7.13 -3.58 -12.09
CA THR A 158 8.24 -4.05 -11.27
C THR A 158 9.13 -2.87 -10.83
N ASN A 159 9.44 -2.82 -9.53
CA ASN A 159 10.29 -1.79 -8.96
C ASN A 159 11.77 -2.20 -8.99
N TYR A 160 12.64 -1.26 -9.34
CA TYR A 160 14.08 -1.43 -9.36
C TYR A 160 14.73 -0.41 -8.45
N ILE A 161 15.80 -0.85 -7.78
CA ILE A 161 16.58 -0.03 -6.87
C ILE A 161 17.97 0.15 -7.47
N LYS A 162 18.39 1.39 -7.69
CA LYS A 162 19.70 1.74 -8.24
C LYS A 162 20.21 3.02 -7.60
N ARG A 163 21.50 3.29 -7.77
CA ARG A 163 22.12 4.57 -7.41
C ARG A 163 21.99 5.57 -8.56
N CYS A 164 21.56 6.79 -8.27
CA CYS A 164 21.51 7.88 -9.22
C CYS A 164 22.93 8.40 -9.47
N VAL A 165 23.46 8.23 -10.68
CA VAL A 165 24.81 8.69 -11.04
C VAL A 165 24.77 10.02 -11.80
N GLY A 166 23.85 10.17 -12.75
CA GLY A 166 23.65 11.39 -13.53
C GLY A 166 22.27 11.99 -13.31
N LEU A 167 22.20 13.32 -13.37
CA LEU A 167 21.00 14.14 -13.32
C LEU A 167 20.72 14.77 -14.70
N PRO A 168 19.50 15.30 -14.93
CA PRO A 168 19.19 16.01 -16.17
C PRO A 168 20.21 17.12 -16.45
N GLY A 169 20.70 17.16 -17.69
CA GLY A 169 21.73 18.11 -18.13
C GLY A 169 23.17 17.61 -18.01
N ASP A 170 23.40 16.49 -17.33
CA ASP A 170 24.75 15.92 -17.24
C ASP A 170 25.17 15.15 -18.49
N THR A 171 26.47 15.19 -18.78
CA THR A 171 27.13 14.27 -19.71
C THR A 171 27.84 13.17 -18.93
N LEU A 172 27.42 11.92 -19.12
CA LEU A 172 28.01 10.74 -18.50
C LEU A 172 28.89 9.99 -19.50
N GLN A 173 30.12 9.67 -19.10
CA GLN A 173 31.04 8.85 -19.89
C GLN A 173 31.66 7.78 -19.00
N VAL A 174 31.90 6.59 -19.55
CA VAL A 174 32.66 5.54 -18.86
C VAL A 174 33.89 5.25 -19.71
N LYS A 175 35.08 5.53 -19.16
CA LYS A 175 36.38 5.28 -19.82
C LYS A 175 37.25 4.48 -18.88
N ASP A 176 37.82 3.38 -19.35
CA ASP A 176 38.67 2.49 -18.56
C ASP A 176 38.04 2.11 -17.21
N MET A 177 36.73 1.84 -17.23
CA MET A 177 35.91 1.49 -16.07
C MET A 177 35.75 2.61 -15.01
N VAL A 178 36.25 3.83 -15.28
CA VAL A 178 36.03 5.02 -14.47
C VAL A 178 34.85 5.81 -15.04
N VAL A 179 33.96 6.26 -14.15
CA VAL A 179 32.81 7.10 -14.53
C VAL A 179 33.25 8.56 -14.51
N TYR A 180 32.93 9.28 -15.58
CA TYR A 180 33.13 10.72 -15.71
C TYR A 180 31.77 11.39 -15.82
N ILE A 181 31.60 12.49 -15.08
CA ILE A 181 30.42 13.35 -15.17
C ILE A 181 30.90 14.75 -15.54
N ASN A 182 30.39 15.28 -16.65
CA ASN A 182 30.76 16.61 -17.16
C ASN A 182 32.28 16.78 -17.36
N GLY A 183 32.96 15.68 -17.72
CA GLY A 183 34.41 15.63 -17.93
C GLY A 183 35.24 15.38 -16.66
N GLU A 184 34.64 15.45 -15.48
CA GLU A 184 35.32 15.21 -14.20
C GLU A 184 35.22 13.73 -13.77
N ALA A 185 36.35 13.13 -13.43
CA ALA A 185 36.41 11.75 -12.96
C ALA A 185 35.73 11.62 -11.59
N GLN A 186 34.76 10.73 -11.49
CA GLN A 186 34.08 10.45 -10.22
C GLN A 186 34.89 9.46 -9.38
N PRO A 187 34.96 9.68 -8.05
CA PRO A 187 35.61 8.74 -7.16
C PRO A 187 34.90 7.40 -7.20
N GLN A 188 35.68 6.32 -7.25
CA GLN A 188 35.13 4.99 -7.25
C GLN A 188 34.54 4.66 -5.87
N PRO A 189 33.27 4.22 -5.79
CA PRO A 189 32.68 3.83 -4.52
C PRO A 189 33.41 2.63 -3.91
N ALA A 190 33.50 2.61 -2.58
CA ALA A 190 34.06 1.48 -1.84
C ALA A 190 33.33 0.19 -2.21
N GLY A 191 34.09 -0.86 -2.54
CA GLY A 191 33.53 -2.15 -2.93
C GLY A 191 33.06 -2.24 -4.38
N ALA A 192 33.39 -1.30 -5.26
CA ALA A 192 33.12 -1.43 -6.68
C ALA A 192 33.59 -2.78 -7.25
N GLN A 193 32.77 -3.36 -8.12
CA GLN A 193 33.06 -4.64 -8.78
C GLN A 193 33.24 -4.40 -10.27
N PHE A 194 34.23 -5.08 -10.84
CA PHE A 194 34.49 -5.05 -12.26
C PHE A 194 34.42 -6.46 -12.82
N ARG A 195 33.88 -6.57 -14.03
CA ARG A 195 33.89 -7.82 -14.77
C ARG A 195 35.09 -7.83 -15.70
N TYR A 196 35.97 -8.80 -15.48
CA TYR A 196 37.12 -9.04 -16.34
C TYR A 196 36.89 -10.30 -17.17
N TYR A 197 37.39 -10.28 -18.40
CA TYR A 197 37.53 -11.50 -19.19
C TYR A 197 38.91 -12.08 -18.93
N ALA A 198 38.98 -13.20 -18.21
CA ALA A 198 40.22 -13.89 -17.92
C ALA A 198 40.27 -15.18 -18.76
N ARG A 199 41.36 -15.37 -19.51
CA ARG A 199 41.65 -16.63 -20.21
C ARG A 199 42.92 -17.22 -19.61
N THR A 200 42.83 -18.46 -19.16
CA THR A 200 43.96 -19.18 -18.57
C THR A 200 44.38 -20.30 -19.51
N ASN A 201 45.67 -20.62 -19.52
CA ASN A 201 46.21 -21.77 -20.22
C ASN A 201 46.12 -23.06 -19.38
N GLN A 202 45.73 -22.94 -18.11
CA GLN A 202 45.62 -24.02 -17.14
C GLN A 202 44.31 -23.88 -16.34
N ILE A 203 43.86 -24.99 -15.78
CA ILE A 203 42.70 -25.03 -14.87
C ILE A 203 43.13 -24.39 -13.54
N ILE A 204 42.45 -23.32 -13.14
CA ILE A 204 42.69 -22.67 -11.84
C ILE A 204 41.94 -23.42 -10.74
N ASN A 205 42.64 -23.72 -9.65
CA ASN A 205 42.03 -24.33 -8.47
C ASN A 205 41.08 -23.33 -7.77
N LYS A 206 39.89 -23.80 -7.35
CA LYS A 206 38.87 -23.00 -6.67
C LYS A 206 39.39 -22.16 -5.50
N ARG A 207 40.36 -22.67 -4.73
CA ARG A 207 40.97 -21.94 -3.59
C ARG A 207 41.64 -20.63 -4.01
N ILE A 208 42.16 -20.56 -5.24
CA ILE A 208 42.82 -19.35 -5.76
C ILE A 208 41.76 -18.27 -6.01
N TRP A 209 40.62 -18.63 -6.59
CA TRP A 209 39.50 -17.71 -6.79
C TRP A 209 38.99 -17.13 -5.47
N GLU A 210 38.80 -17.98 -4.46
CA GLU A 210 38.38 -17.56 -3.11
C GLU A 210 39.42 -16.65 -2.44
N LYS A 211 40.72 -16.99 -2.54
CA LYS A 211 41.82 -16.20 -1.97
C LYS A 211 41.86 -14.76 -2.52
N TYR A 212 41.55 -14.58 -3.80
CA TYR A 212 41.56 -13.26 -4.45
C TYR A 212 40.16 -12.61 -4.50
N HIS A 213 39.15 -13.20 -3.85
CA HIS A 213 37.77 -12.73 -3.87
C HIS A 213 37.20 -12.53 -5.29
N ILE A 214 37.58 -13.42 -6.21
CA ILE A 214 37.11 -13.43 -7.60
C ILE A 214 35.96 -14.44 -7.70
N ASN A 215 34.81 -13.98 -8.19
CA ASN A 215 33.63 -14.84 -8.41
C ASN A 215 33.41 -15.04 -9.91
N GLU A 216 33.18 -16.29 -10.33
CA GLU A 216 32.77 -16.61 -11.69
C GLU A 216 31.34 -16.13 -11.94
N HIS A 217 31.18 -15.11 -12.78
CA HIS A 217 29.87 -14.60 -13.13
C HIS A 217 29.17 -15.53 -14.15
N HIS A 218 28.43 -16.51 -13.65
CA HIS A 218 27.50 -17.28 -14.47
C HIS A 218 26.26 -16.43 -14.75
N LYS A 219 25.92 -16.20 -16.03
CA LYS A 219 24.58 -15.70 -16.39
C LYS A 219 23.60 -16.83 -16.03
N VAL A 220 22.75 -16.58 -15.03
CA VAL A 220 21.53 -17.37 -14.81
C VAL A 220 20.52 -16.98 -15.88
#